data_AF-B1MW45-F1
#
_entry.id   AF-B1MW45-F1
#
_cell.length_a   1.000
_cell.length_b   1.000
_cell.length_c   1.000
_cell.angle_alpha   90.00
_cell.angle_beta   90.00
_cell.angle_gamma   90.00
#
_symmetry.space_group_name_H-M   'P 1'
#
loop_
_entity.id
_entity.type
_entity.pdbx_description
1 polymer ?
#
loop_
_entity_poly.entity_id
_entity_poly.type
_entity_poly.pdbx_seq_one_letter_code
_entity_poly.pdbx_strand_id
1 'polypeptide(L)'
;MHIGIKIKQLRISQGLTQQEFADKLFISYQSVSNWERQKRHPTAEMMLTMIETFNLPLDFFIMAHDKAHDNEEDLILSAFLTNMSHNLDEIPTLKSIQKVSGISIHRIKAYFPSFDDIIYAFINKIDQSIKTQVADSLATNKPVLDTFIDDMAPMLYHKKDALHILYTRPYIRGLWTQFIRSKYKYLLVQYNRDNQTDALRTEYLIETLMAFISVWMSQEIPEPLSEFQSRIRQLTGSRISIWLS
;
A
#
# COMPACT_ATOMS: atom_id res chain seq x y z
N MET A 1 -3.25 -8.31 19.18
CA MET A 1 -3.68 -7.28 18.21
C MET A 1 -5.14 -6.91 18.47
N HIS A 2 -5.48 -5.62 18.49
CA HIS A 2 -6.85 -5.17 18.75
C HIS A 2 -7.32 -4.11 17.74
N ILE A 3 -7.32 -4.42 16.45
CA ILE A 3 -7.80 -3.52 15.39
C ILE A 3 -9.22 -2.98 15.70
N GLY A 4 -10.08 -3.82 16.29
CA GLY A 4 -11.40 -3.38 16.73
C GLY A 4 -11.41 -2.27 17.78
N ILE A 5 -10.36 -2.15 18.61
CA ILE A 5 -10.22 -1.02 19.55
C ILE A 5 -9.92 0.26 18.76
N LYS A 6 -9.01 0.22 17.79
CA LYS A 6 -8.74 1.38 16.91
C LYS A 6 -9.99 1.80 16.12
N ILE A 7 -10.77 0.85 15.59
CA ILE A 7 -12.04 1.14 14.90
C ILE A 7 -13.03 1.81 15.85
N LYS A 8 -13.18 1.29 17.07
CA LYS A 8 -14.05 1.89 18.09
C LYS A 8 -13.61 3.31 18.45
N GLN A 9 -12.31 3.53 18.64
CA GLN A 9 -11.74 4.84 18.94
C GLN A 9 -11.96 5.83 17.80
N LEU A 10 -11.69 5.42 16.56
CA LEU A 10 -11.99 6.20 15.36
C LEU A 10 -13.46 6.59 15.30
N ARG A 11 -14.37 5.63 15.47
CA ARG A 11 -15.81 5.91 15.44
C ARG A 11 -16.21 6.95 16.51
N ILE A 12 -15.73 6.76 17.74
CA ILE A 12 -16.05 7.65 18.86
C ILE A 12 -15.46 9.05 18.63
N SER A 13 -14.24 9.16 18.09
CA SER A 13 -13.63 10.46 17.79
C SER A 13 -14.36 11.23 16.69
N GLN A 14 -15.07 10.53 15.80
CA GLN A 14 -15.96 11.12 14.80
C GLN A 14 -17.37 11.43 15.36
N GLY A 15 -17.66 11.11 16.62
CA GLY A 15 -18.97 11.34 17.25
C GLY A 15 -20.10 10.44 16.73
N LEU A 16 -19.77 9.29 16.14
CA LEU A 16 -20.74 8.43 15.45
C LEU A 16 -21.21 7.25 16.32
N THR A 17 -22.47 6.86 16.17
CA THR A 17 -22.99 5.56 16.62
C THR A 17 -22.46 4.43 15.72
N GLN A 18 -22.56 3.18 16.19
CA GLN A 18 -22.16 2.02 15.37
C GLN A 18 -22.97 1.91 14.06
N GLN A 19 -24.24 2.34 14.07
CA GLN A 19 -25.07 2.36 12.88
C GLN A 19 -24.59 3.42 11.88
N GLU A 20 -24.40 4.66 12.33
CA GLU A 20 -23.93 5.74 11.44
C GLU A 20 -22.54 5.47 10.86
N PHE A 21 -21.66 4.82 11.64
CA PHE A 21 -20.36 4.37 11.15
C PHE A 21 -20.48 3.29 10.08
N ALA A 22 -21.41 2.34 10.27
CA ALA A 22 -21.70 1.31 9.28
C ALA A 22 -22.28 1.93 7.99
N ASP A 23 -23.20 2.89 8.12
CA ASP A 23 -23.84 3.58 6.99
C ASP A 23 -22.81 4.36 6.17
N LYS A 24 -21.87 5.07 6.82
CA LYS A 24 -20.77 5.77 6.12
C LYS A 24 -19.84 4.86 5.33
N LEU A 25 -19.69 3.61 5.77
CA LEU A 25 -18.86 2.59 5.11
C LEU A 25 -19.67 1.67 4.19
N PHE A 26 -20.97 1.89 4.05
CA PHE A 26 -21.88 1.06 3.25
C PHE A 26 -21.85 -0.43 3.65
N ILE A 27 -21.80 -0.70 4.95
CA ILE A 27 -21.78 -2.05 5.52
C ILE A 27 -22.91 -2.25 6.54
N SER A 28 -23.09 -3.48 6.98
CA SER A 28 -24.04 -3.77 8.05
C SER A 28 -23.51 -3.35 9.42
N TYR A 29 -24.43 -2.94 10.29
CA TYR A 29 -24.16 -2.73 11.72
C TYR A 29 -23.44 -3.93 12.37
N GLN A 30 -23.81 -5.16 11.99
CA GLN A 30 -23.24 -6.38 12.55
C GLN A 30 -21.74 -6.49 12.25
N SER A 31 -21.26 -6.00 11.10
CA SER A 31 -19.83 -5.95 10.78
C SER A 31 -19.08 -5.07 11.79
N VAL A 32 -19.55 -3.83 12.00
CA VAL A 32 -18.96 -2.89 12.97
C VAL A 32 -18.99 -3.49 14.38
N SER A 33 -20.15 -4.01 14.81
CA SER A 33 -20.29 -4.64 16.13
C SER A 33 -19.33 -5.83 16.31
N ASN A 34 -19.15 -6.64 15.27
CA ASN A 34 -18.23 -7.79 15.33
C ASN A 34 -16.77 -7.35 15.42
N TRP A 35 -16.37 -6.32 14.67
CA TRP A 35 -15.01 -5.79 14.73
C TRP A 35 -14.71 -5.19 16.10
N GLU A 36 -15.55 -4.29 16.61
CA GLU A 36 -15.30 -3.62 17.90
C GLU A 36 -15.24 -4.59 19.08
N ARG A 37 -15.94 -5.72 18.99
CA ARG A 37 -15.93 -6.79 19.99
C ARG A 37 -14.90 -7.89 19.71
N GLN A 38 -13.97 -7.67 18.78
CA GLN A 38 -12.90 -8.62 18.40
C GLN A 38 -13.42 -10.00 17.95
N LYS A 39 -14.66 -10.09 17.46
CA LYS A 39 -15.21 -11.36 16.93
C LYS A 39 -14.75 -11.64 15.51
N ARG A 40 -14.46 -10.59 14.74
CA ARG A 40 -13.95 -10.66 13.36
C ARG A 40 -12.98 -9.51 13.13
N HIS A 41 -12.14 -9.64 12.11
CA HIS A 41 -11.29 -8.57 11.60
C HIS A 41 -11.92 -7.96 10.33
N PRO A 42 -11.70 -6.68 10.03
CA PRO A 42 -12.02 -6.12 8.72
C PRO A 42 -11.08 -6.70 7.66
N THR A 43 -11.52 -6.72 6.41
CA THR A 43 -10.62 -7.03 5.29
C THR A 43 -9.63 -5.88 5.05
N ALA A 44 -8.55 -6.14 4.33
CA ALA A 44 -7.58 -5.11 3.96
C ALA A 44 -8.25 -4.02 3.10
N GLU A 45 -9.16 -4.41 2.20
CA GLU A 45 -10.00 -3.50 1.44
C GLU A 45 -10.77 -2.54 2.36
N MET A 46 -11.44 -3.09 3.37
CA MET A 46 -12.23 -2.31 4.32
C MET A 46 -11.35 -1.41 5.23
N MET A 47 -10.12 -1.84 5.54
CA MET A 47 -9.14 -0.96 6.20
C MET A 47 -8.79 0.23 5.31
N LEU A 48 -8.55 0.02 4.01
CA LEU A 48 -8.29 1.10 3.05
C LEU A 48 -9.51 2.00 2.87
N THR A 49 -10.72 1.43 2.79
CA THR A 49 -11.98 2.21 2.76
C THR A 49 -12.10 3.11 3.98
N MET A 50 -11.87 2.59 5.19
CA MET A 50 -11.89 3.42 6.40
C MET A 50 -10.87 4.55 6.35
N ILE A 51 -9.66 4.26 5.86
CA ILE A 51 -8.62 5.27 5.73
C ILE A 51 -9.06 6.40 4.78
N GLU A 52 -9.62 6.05 3.63
CA GLU A 52 -10.11 7.02 2.65
C GLU A 52 -11.32 7.81 3.17
N THR A 53 -12.33 7.12 3.70
CA THR A 53 -13.59 7.72 4.18
C THR A 53 -13.35 8.71 5.32
N PHE A 54 -12.39 8.44 6.20
CA PHE A 54 -12.11 9.26 7.38
C PHE A 54 -10.80 10.06 7.27
N ASN A 55 -10.20 10.12 6.08
CA ASN A 55 -8.96 10.85 5.79
C ASN A 55 -7.84 10.57 6.81
N LEU A 56 -7.55 9.29 7.04
CA LEU A 56 -6.58 8.83 8.01
C LEU A 56 -5.19 8.66 7.37
N PRO A 57 -4.10 8.62 8.16
CA PRO A 57 -2.83 8.13 7.68
C PRO A 57 -2.94 6.70 7.14
N LEU A 58 -2.26 6.39 6.03
CA LEU A 58 -2.36 5.06 5.41
C LEU A 58 -1.75 3.92 6.22
N ASP A 59 -0.93 4.25 7.22
CA ASP A 59 -0.36 3.36 8.21
C ASP A 59 -1.20 3.35 9.52
N PHE A 60 -2.40 3.94 9.53
CA PHE A 60 -3.22 4.07 10.74
C PHE A 60 -3.46 2.74 11.48
N PHE A 61 -3.62 1.63 10.77
CA PHE A 61 -3.83 0.32 11.39
C PHE A 61 -2.53 -0.44 11.71
N ILE A 62 -1.37 0.07 11.29
CA ILE A 62 -0.06 -0.48 11.69
C ILE A 62 0.13 -0.23 13.19
N MET A 63 0.67 -1.23 13.88
CA MET A 63 0.93 -1.20 15.31
C MET A 63 2.44 -1.23 15.53
N ALA A 64 2.93 -0.52 16.54
CA ALA A 64 4.30 -0.71 17.00
C ALA A 64 4.40 -2.08 17.68
N HIS A 65 5.28 -2.94 17.18
CA HIS A 65 5.71 -4.15 17.88
C HIS A 65 6.95 -3.82 18.74
N ASP A 66 7.17 -4.56 19.82
CA ASP A 66 8.39 -4.41 20.62
C ASP A 66 9.61 -4.87 19.81
N LYS A 67 10.72 -4.14 19.88
CA LYS A 67 11.95 -4.42 19.09
C LYS A 67 12.50 -5.85 19.21
N ALA A 68 12.17 -6.57 20.29
CA ALA A 68 12.55 -7.98 20.47
C ALA A 68 11.77 -8.95 19.57
N HIS A 69 10.76 -8.47 18.85
CA HIS A 69 9.80 -9.26 18.07
C HIS A 69 9.86 -8.95 16.56
N ASP A 70 10.60 -7.91 16.17
CA ASP A 70 10.75 -7.45 14.78
C ASP A 70 11.29 -8.53 13.83
N ASN A 71 12.19 -9.40 14.31
CA ASN A 71 12.76 -10.47 13.48
C ASN A 71 11.72 -11.52 13.06
N GLU A 72 10.75 -11.86 13.94
CA GLU A 72 9.69 -12.81 13.58
C GLU A 72 8.72 -12.21 12.56
N GLU A 73 8.40 -10.92 12.69
CA GLU A 73 7.57 -10.20 11.72
C GLU A 73 8.22 -10.22 10.33
N ASP A 74 9.52 -9.90 10.25
CA ASP A 74 10.32 -9.96 9.03
C ASP A 74 10.30 -11.36 8.39
N LEU A 75 10.47 -12.40 9.20
CA LEU A 75 10.41 -13.79 8.74
C LEU A 75 9.02 -14.19 8.24
N ILE A 76 7.95 -13.71 8.87
CA ILE A 76 6.58 -13.97 8.40
C ILE A 76 6.32 -13.28 7.07
N LEU A 77 6.68 -12.01 6.93
CA LEU A 77 6.45 -11.23 5.72
C LEU A 77 7.32 -11.68 4.55
N SER A 78 8.56 -12.10 4.81
CA SER A 78 9.42 -12.72 3.79
C SER A 78 8.88 -14.09 3.35
N ALA A 79 8.43 -14.94 4.29
CA ALA A 79 7.77 -16.20 3.96
C ALA A 79 6.48 -15.97 3.16
N PHE A 80 5.70 -14.94 3.49
CA PHE A 80 4.53 -14.54 2.73
C PHE A 80 4.89 -14.19 1.28
N LEU A 81 5.92 -13.36 1.09
CA LEU A 81 6.45 -13.00 -0.23
C LEU A 81 6.91 -14.24 -1.02
N THR A 82 7.68 -15.13 -0.41
CA THR A 82 8.15 -16.38 -1.05
C THR A 82 6.98 -17.27 -1.49
N ASN A 83 5.90 -17.35 -0.71
CA ASN A 83 4.74 -18.12 -1.13
C ASN A 83 4.06 -17.52 -2.38
N MET A 84 3.97 -16.19 -2.46
CA MET A 84 3.39 -15.49 -3.63
C MET A 84 4.29 -15.56 -4.88
N SER A 85 5.61 -15.71 -4.71
CA SER A 85 6.52 -15.89 -5.85
C SER A 85 6.33 -17.24 -6.53
N HIS A 86 5.92 -18.28 -5.79
CA HIS A 86 5.75 -19.63 -6.34
C HIS A 86 4.37 -19.89 -6.96
N ASN A 87 3.33 -19.16 -6.57
CA ASN A 87 1.97 -19.37 -7.06
C ASN A 87 1.30 -18.05 -7.48
N LEU A 88 0.81 -17.99 -8.72
CA LEU A 88 0.19 -16.79 -9.28
C LEU A 88 -1.22 -16.54 -8.73
N ASP A 89 -2.03 -17.60 -8.67
CA ASP A 89 -3.47 -17.47 -8.38
C ASP A 89 -3.83 -17.92 -6.96
N GLU A 90 -2.89 -18.54 -6.24
CA GLU A 90 -3.14 -19.05 -4.90
C GLU A 90 -2.73 -18.04 -3.84
N ILE A 91 -3.68 -17.77 -2.95
CA ILE A 91 -3.47 -16.96 -1.76
C ILE A 91 -2.65 -17.78 -0.75
N PRO A 92 -1.50 -17.26 -0.24
CA PRO A 92 -0.73 -17.95 0.78
C PRO A 92 -1.56 -18.28 2.03
N THR A 93 -1.37 -19.48 2.57
CA THR A 93 -2.08 -19.92 3.78
C THR A 93 -1.18 -19.81 5.01
N LEU A 94 -1.77 -19.74 6.21
CA LEU A 94 -0.98 -19.78 7.45
C LEU A 94 -0.11 -21.03 7.55
N LYS A 95 -0.55 -22.16 6.97
CA LYS A 95 0.23 -23.40 6.91
C LYS A 95 1.43 -23.27 5.99
N SER A 96 1.27 -22.64 4.83
CA SER A 96 2.36 -22.47 3.87
C SER A 96 3.38 -21.43 4.36
N ILE A 97 2.91 -20.37 5.04
CA ILE A 97 3.77 -19.41 5.73
C ILE A 97 4.54 -20.06 6.88
N GLN A 98 3.88 -20.89 7.72
CA GLN A 98 4.56 -21.66 8.77
C GLN A 98 5.65 -22.56 8.19
N LYS A 99 5.38 -23.25 7.08
CA LYS A 99 6.34 -24.16 6.44
C LYS A 99 7.61 -23.44 6.00
N VAL A 100 7.49 -22.20 5.51
CA VAL A 100 8.64 -21.41 5.01
C VAL A 100 9.35 -20.66 6.15
N SER A 101 8.60 -20.04 7.06
CA SER A 101 9.18 -19.23 8.16
C SER A 101 9.68 -20.05 9.35
N GLY A 102 9.17 -21.28 9.54
CA GLY A 102 9.37 -22.08 10.75
C GLY A 102 8.56 -21.58 11.97
N ILE A 103 7.83 -20.48 11.85
CA ILE A 103 7.06 -19.88 12.96
C ILE A 103 5.72 -20.59 13.09
N SER A 104 5.37 -21.00 14.32
CA SER A 104 4.10 -21.69 14.58
C SER A 104 2.88 -20.83 14.20
N ILE A 105 1.80 -21.44 13.71
CA ILE A 105 0.56 -20.72 13.37
C ILE A 105 0.02 -19.89 14.54
N HIS A 106 0.14 -20.41 15.77
CA HIS A 106 -0.28 -19.66 16.97
C HIS A 106 0.51 -18.36 17.11
N ARG A 107 1.83 -18.41 16.89
CA ARG A 107 2.71 -17.24 16.93
C ARG A 107 2.45 -16.30 15.74
N ILE A 108 2.28 -16.82 14.52
CA ILE A 108 1.89 -16.01 13.35
C ILE A 108 0.61 -15.22 13.64
N LYS A 109 -0.42 -15.88 14.21
CA LYS A 109 -1.69 -15.23 14.59
C LYS A 109 -1.56 -14.19 15.70
N ALA A 110 -0.50 -14.27 16.52
CA ALA A 110 -0.24 -13.26 17.53
C ALA A 110 0.21 -11.93 16.89
N TYR A 111 0.98 -12.00 15.80
CA TYR A 111 1.35 -10.84 14.97
C TYR A 111 0.19 -10.41 14.06
N PHE A 112 -0.32 -11.37 13.28
CA PHE A 112 -1.32 -11.16 12.24
C PHE A 112 -2.51 -12.12 12.42
N PRO A 113 -3.55 -11.71 13.17
CA PRO A 113 -4.71 -12.56 13.47
C PRO A 113 -5.49 -13.00 12.23
N SER A 114 -5.47 -12.22 11.16
CA SER A 114 -6.08 -12.53 9.88
C SER A 114 -5.09 -12.38 8.72
N PHE A 115 -5.46 -12.98 7.60
CA PHE A 115 -4.69 -12.88 6.36
C PHE A 115 -4.62 -11.44 5.85
N ASP A 116 -5.72 -10.70 5.96
CA ASP A 116 -5.79 -9.29 5.62
C ASP A 116 -4.82 -8.42 6.43
N ASP A 117 -4.55 -8.78 7.69
CA ASP A 117 -3.55 -8.10 8.51
C ASP A 117 -2.13 -8.30 7.94
N ILE A 118 -1.83 -9.50 7.41
CA ILE A 118 -0.55 -9.79 6.74
C ILE A 118 -0.43 -8.96 5.46
N ILE A 119 -1.47 -8.93 4.61
CA ILE A 119 -1.47 -8.13 3.38
C ILE A 119 -1.22 -6.66 3.71
N TYR A 120 -2.00 -6.11 4.64
CA TYR A 120 -1.94 -4.69 4.97
C TYR A 120 -0.57 -4.30 5.55
N ALA A 121 0.02 -5.14 6.41
CA ALA A 121 1.38 -4.94 6.90
C ALA A 121 2.42 -5.05 5.78
N PHE A 122 2.27 -6.06 4.91
CA PHE A 122 3.17 -6.28 3.77
C PHE A 122 3.23 -5.09 2.83
N ILE A 123 2.07 -4.58 2.35
CA ILE A 123 2.04 -3.44 1.43
C ILE A 123 2.62 -2.16 2.07
N ASN A 124 2.36 -1.94 3.36
CA ASN A 124 2.91 -0.80 4.08
C ASN A 124 4.44 -0.91 4.19
N LYS A 125 4.95 -2.10 4.51
CA LYS A 125 6.39 -2.33 4.64
C LYS A 125 7.14 -2.17 3.33
N ILE A 126 6.59 -2.67 2.21
CA ILE A 126 7.20 -2.50 0.89
C ILE A 126 7.35 -1.01 0.56
N ASP A 127 6.29 -0.24 0.80
CA ASP A 127 6.23 1.17 0.42
C ASP A 127 6.92 2.13 1.41
N GLN A 128 7.07 1.77 2.69
CA GLN A 128 7.51 2.68 3.76
C GLN A 128 8.78 3.49 3.40
N SER A 129 9.83 2.82 2.92
CA SER A 129 11.08 3.51 2.57
C SER A 129 10.94 4.35 1.29
N ILE A 130 10.07 3.95 0.35
CA ILE A 130 9.79 4.72 -0.87
C ILE A 130 9.05 6.01 -0.50
N LYS A 131 7.99 5.88 0.31
CA LYS A 131 7.21 7.01 0.86
C LYS A 131 8.11 8.04 1.54
N THR A 132 9.01 7.59 2.42
CA THR A 132 9.93 8.49 3.14
C THR A 132 10.83 9.25 2.16
N GLN A 133 11.47 8.54 1.24
CA GLN A 133 12.34 9.17 0.23
C GLN A 133 11.59 10.20 -0.62
N VAL A 134 10.38 9.89 -1.06
CA VAL A 134 9.54 10.80 -1.84
C VAL A 134 9.11 12.01 -1.02
N ALA A 135 8.68 11.81 0.23
CA ALA A 135 8.28 12.90 1.11
C ALA A 135 9.44 13.86 1.40
N ASP A 136 10.63 13.32 1.69
CA ASP A 136 11.83 14.12 1.94
C ASP A 136 12.21 14.95 0.71
N SER A 137 12.14 14.34 -0.48
CA SER A 137 12.44 15.02 -1.75
C SER A 137 11.44 16.15 -2.03
N LEU A 138 10.14 15.89 -1.87
CA LEU A 138 9.08 16.90 -2.06
C LEU A 138 9.16 18.03 -1.03
N ALA A 139 9.58 17.74 0.21
CA ALA A 139 9.77 18.76 1.24
C ALA A 139 10.86 19.78 0.88
N THR A 140 11.79 19.43 -0.01
CA THR A 140 12.80 20.37 -0.55
C THR A 140 12.31 21.17 -1.75
N ASN A 141 11.01 21.08 -2.10
CA ASN A 141 10.41 21.64 -3.33
C ASN A 141 11.02 21.10 -4.63
N LYS A 142 11.61 19.90 -4.60
CA LYS A 142 12.07 19.22 -5.82
C LYS A 142 10.85 18.96 -6.73
N PRO A 143 10.93 19.20 -8.05
CA PRO A 143 9.83 18.92 -8.96
C PRO A 143 9.34 17.46 -8.84
N VAL A 144 8.03 17.26 -8.93
CA VAL A 144 7.41 15.93 -8.76
C VAL A 144 7.99 14.90 -9.75
N LEU A 145 8.21 15.32 -10.99
CA LEU A 145 8.75 14.44 -12.02
C LEU A 145 10.21 14.05 -11.74
N ASP A 146 11.05 14.99 -11.30
CA ASP A 146 12.43 14.66 -10.91
C ASP A 146 12.46 13.81 -9.64
N THR A 147 11.56 14.06 -8.69
CA THR A 147 11.39 13.20 -7.51
C THR A 147 11.04 11.77 -7.91
N PHE A 148 10.12 11.62 -8.85
CA PHE A 148 9.74 10.31 -9.38
C PHE A 148 10.92 9.61 -10.08
N ILE A 149 11.59 10.30 -10.99
CA ILE A 149 12.63 9.71 -11.84
C ILE A 149 13.92 9.43 -11.06
N ASP A 150 14.36 10.37 -10.22
CA ASP A 150 15.69 10.30 -9.59
C ASP A 150 15.68 9.69 -8.20
N ASP A 151 14.58 9.82 -7.45
CA ASP A 151 14.53 9.39 -6.05
C ASP A 151 13.62 8.17 -5.84
N MET A 152 12.44 8.17 -6.48
CA MET A 152 11.49 7.05 -6.36
C MET A 152 11.90 5.84 -7.21
N ALA A 153 12.28 6.05 -8.48
CA ALA A 153 12.58 4.96 -9.41
C ALA A 153 13.71 4.01 -8.93
N PRO A 154 14.83 4.49 -8.35
CA PRO A 154 15.84 3.59 -7.79
C PRO A 154 15.28 2.71 -6.66
N MET A 155 14.46 3.29 -5.78
CA MET A 155 13.83 2.57 -4.67
C MET A 155 12.84 1.51 -5.17
N LEU A 156 12.07 1.82 -6.22
CA LEU A 156 11.21 0.85 -6.90
C LEU A 156 12.03 -0.29 -7.50
N TYR A 157 13.11 0.03 -8.23
CA TYR A 157 13.94 -0.98 -8.86
C TYR A 157 14.60 -1.94 -7.86
N HIS A 158 15.04 -1.43 -6.71
CA HIS A 158 15.56 -2.27 -5.62
C HIS A 158 14.52 -3.22 -5.02
N LYS A 159 13.23 -2.89 -5.13
CA LYS A 159 12.11 -3.70 -4.62
C LYS A 159 11.33 -4.41 -5.73
N LYS A 160 11.88 -4.49 -6.94
CA LYS A 160 11.16 -4.93 -8.14
C LYS A 160 10.52 -6.32 -8.02
N ASP A 161 11.14 -7.27 -7.32
CA ASP A 161 10.58 -8.62 -7.18
C ASP A 161 9.27 -8.62 -6.37
N ALA A 162 9.25 -7.86 -5.27
CA ALA A 162 8.05 -7.70 -4.45
C ALA A 162 6.98 -6.87 -5.17
N LEU A 163 7.39 -5.82 -5.88
CA LEU A 163 6.48 -4.99 -6.66
C LEU A 163 5.88 -5.76 -7.84
N HIS A 164 6.65 -6.60 -8.51
CA HIS A 164 6.16 -7.48 -9.56
C HIS A 164 5.00 -8.33 -9.07
N ILE A 165 5.14 -8.95 -7.90
CA ILE A 165 4.05 -9.70 -7.26
C ILE A 165 2.85 -8.78 -6.98
N LEU A 166 3.07 -7.61 -6.39
CA LEU A 166 1.99 -6.67 -6.08
C LEU A 166 1.23 -6.16 -7.31
N TYR A 167 1.89 -6.05 -8.47
CA TYR A 167 1.25 -5.60 -9.71
C TYR A 167 0.66 -6.72 -10.58
N THR A 168 1.00 -7.98 -10.32
CA THR A 168 0.59 -9.11 -11.18
C THR A 168 -0.34 -10.11 -10.52
N ARG A 169 -0.35 -10.26 -9.19
CA ARG A 169 -1.22 -11.24 -8.52
C ARG A 169 -2.66 -10.73 -8.41
N PRO A 170 -3.68 -11.46 -8.94
CA PRO A 170 -5.05 -10.96 -9.03
C PRO A 170 -5.67 -10.57 -7.67
N TYR A 171 -5.34 -11.30 -6.61
CA TYR A 171 -5.93 -11.13 -5.28
C TYR A 171 -5.35 -9.96 -4.46
N ILE A 172 -4.21 -9.39 -4.85
CA ILE A 172 -3.56 -8.28 -4.12
C ILE A 172 -3.43 -7.01 -4.96
N ARG A 173 -3.43 -7.12 -6.30
CA ARG A 173 -3.21 -6.00 -7.21
C ARG A 173 -4.16 -4.84 -6.97
N GLY A 174 -5.46 -5.12 -6.79
CA GLY A 174 -6.46 -4.07 -6.55
C GLY A 174 -6.23 -3.31 -5.24
N LEU A 175 -5.86 -4.03 -4.17
CA LEU A 175 -5.52 -3.43 -2.88
C LEU A 175 -4.27 -2.56 -2.99
N TRP A 176 -3.25 -3.06 -3.68
CA TRP A 176 -2.00 -2.36 -3.90
C TRP A 176 -2.19 -1.07 -4.69
N THR A 177 -2.92 -1.11 -5.81
CA THR A 177 -3.16 0.09 -6.62
C THR A 177 -3.99 1.12 -5.88
N GLN A 178 -5.03 0.71 -5.15
CA GLN A 178 -5.80 1.61 -4.29
C GLN A 178 -4.90 2.28 -3.25
N PHE A 179 -4.09 1.48 -2.55
CA PHE A 179 -3.18 1.97 -1.52
C PHE A 179 -2.18 3.01 -2.04
N ILE A 180 -1.51 2.72 -3.15
CA ILE A 180 -0.52 3.63 -3.75
C ILE A 180 -1.20 4.91 -4.25
N ARG A 181 -2.32 4.80 -4.96
CA ARG A 181 -3.07 5.97 -5.45
C ARG A 181 -3.40 6.91 -4.29
N SER A 182 -4.03 6.39 -3.24
CA SER A 182 -4.46 7.19 -2.11
C SER A 182 -3.28 7.79 -1.34
N LYS A 183 -2.14 7.08 -1.27
CA LYS A 183 -0.93 7.56 -0.59
C LYS A 183 -0.27 8.72 -1.28
N TYR A 184 0.06 8.50 -2.55
CA TYR A 184 0.84 9.49 -3.29
C TYR A 184 -0.03 10.68 -3.68
N LYS A 185 -1.36 10.50 -3.80
CA LYS A 185 -2.30 11.62 -3.82
C LYS A 185 -2.19 12.50 -2.59
N TYR A 186 -2.24 11.90 -1.41
CA TYR A 186 -2.11 12.64 -0.16
C TYR A 186 -0.77 13.40 -0.07
N LEU A 187 0.35 12.74 -0.41
CA LEU A 187 1.68 13.38 -0.40
C LEU A 187 1.77 14.56 -1.38
N LEU A 188 1.27 14.40 -2.61
CA LEU A 188 1.31 15.45 -3.61
C LEU A 188 0.47 16.66 -3.20
N VAL A 189 -0.73 16.43 -2.65
CA VAL A 189 -1.60 17.51 -2.15
C VAL A 189 -0.97 18.21 -0.94
N GLN A 190 -0.30 17.46 -0.07
CA GLN A 190 0.35 18.01 1.12
C GLN A 190 1.52 18.93 0.77
N TYR A 191 2.38 18.54 -0.16
CA TYR A 191 3.62 19.27 -0.48
C TYR A 191 3.51 20.23 -1.66
N ASN A 192 2.47 20.13 -2.50
CA ASN A 192 2.31 20.98 -3.68
C ASN A 192 1.11 21.94 -3.52
N ARG A 193 1.32 23.03 -2.78
CA ARG A 193 0.26 23.99 -2.41
C ARG A 193 -0.37 24.71 -3.61
N ASP A 194 0.38 24.90 -4.70
CA ASP A 194 -0.12 25.55 -5.92
C ASP A 194 -1.17 24.69 -6.66
N ASN A 195 -1.12 23.36 -6.49
CA ASN A 195 -2.05 22.41 -7.11
C ASN A 195 -3.38 22.23 -6.35
N GLN A 196 -3.61 22.93 -5.22
CA GLN A 196 -4.91 22.88 -4.53
C GLN A 196 -6.06 23.39 -5.41
N THR A 197 -5.75 24.14 -6.47
CA THR A 197 -6.73 24.73 -7.38
C THR A 197 -7.14 23.81 -8.54
N ASP A 198 -6.40 22.74 -8.86
CA ASP A 198 -6.73 21.81 -9.95
C ASP A 198 -6.56 20.34 -9.54
N ALA A 199 -7.59 19.84 -8.85
CA ALA A 199 -7.67 18.46 -8.41
C ALA A 199 -7.59 17.45 -9.58
N LEU A 200 -8.08 17.82 -10.76
CA LEU A 200 -8.06 16.95 -11.95
C LEU A 200 -6.65 16.77 -12.48
N ARG A 201 -5.84 17.84 -12.55
CA ARG A 201 -4.41 17.72 -12.93
C ARG A 201 -3.65 16.78 -12.00
N THR A 202 -3.89 16.88 -10.70
CA THR A 202 -3.25 16.00 -9.71
C THR A 202 -3.67 14.55 -9.94
N GLU A 203 -4.95 14.30 -10.20
CA GLU A 203 -5.44 12.96 -10.53
C GLU A 203 -4.78 12.40 -11.79
N TYR A 204 -4.75 13.17 -12.89
CA TYR A 204 -4.11 12.74 -14.14
C TYR A 204 -2.63 12.44 -13.96
N LEU A 205 -1.91 13.27 -13.18
CA LEU A 205 -0.50 13.04 -12.90
C LEU A 205 -0.30 11.73 -12.14
N ILE A 206 -1.08 11.48 -11.09
CA ILE A 206 -0.97 10.26 -10.28
C ILE A 206 -1.26 9.02 -11.12
N GLU A 207 -2.37 9.04 -11.87
CA GLU A 207 -2.75 7.92 -12.73
C GLU A 207 -1.69 7.66 -13.81
N THR A 208 -1.07 8.71 -14.34
CA THR A 208 0.04 8.57 -15.32
C THR A 208 1.28 7.97 -14.68
N LEU A 209 1.73 8.49 -13.53
CA LEU A 209 2.90 7.96 -12.84
C LEU A 209 2.68 6.51 -12.38
N MET A 210 1.48 6.20 -11.86
CA MET A 210 1.10 4.84 -11.51
C MET A 210 1.08 3.92 -12.72
N ALA A 211 0.63 4.38 -13.88
CA ALA A 211 0.68 3.60 -15.12
C ALA A 211 2.14 3.29 -15.51
N PHE A 212 3.07 4.25 -15.42
CA PHE A 212 4.49 3.99 -15.67
C PHE A 212 5.06 2.94 -14.72
N ILE A 213 4.80 3.06 -13.42
CA ILE A 213 5.26 2.08 -12.42
C ILE A 213 4.64 0.71 -12.70
N SER A 214 3.32 0.66 -12.96
CA SER A 214 2.60 -0.58 -13.20
C SER A 214 3.14 -1.29 -14.43
N VAL A 215 3.35 -0.58 -15.54
CA VAL A 215 3.91 -1.17 -16.77
C VAL A 215 5.33 -1.68 -16.55
N TRP A 216 6.15 -0.92 -15.84
CA TRP A 216 7.54 -1.30 -15.59
C TRP A 216 7.66 -2.49 -14.64
N MET A 217 6.99 -2.43 -13.48
CA MET A 217 7.09 -3.45 -12.43
C MET A 217 6.33 -4.74 -12.77
N SER A 218 5.36 -4.72 -13.70
CA SER A 218 4.66 -5.95 -14.13
C SER A 218 5.50 -6.83 -15.05
N GLN A 219 6.63 -6.34 -15.58
CA GLN A 219 7.51 -7.12 -16.43
C GLN A 219 8.15 -8.27 -15.62
N GLU A 220 8.29 -9.45 -16.24
CA GLU A 220 8.99 -10.58 -15.63
C GLU A 220 10.46 -10.23 -15.35
N ILE A 221 11.10 -9.54 -16.29
CA ILE A 221 12.42 -8.94 -16.14
C ILE A 221 12.25 -7.44 -16.39
N PRO A 222 12.19 -6.61 -15.34
CA PRO A 222 12.02 -5.17 -15.49
C PRO A 222 13.16 -4.52 -16.27
N GLU A 223 12.81 -3.64 -17.20
CA GLU A 223 13.73 -2.71 -17.88
C GLU A 223 14.78 -2.15 -16.91
N PRO A 224 16.06 -2.10 -17.27
CA PRO A 224 17.10 -1.53 -16.42
C PRO A 224 16.77 -0.10 -15.96
N LEU A 225 17.13 0.23 -14.71
CA LEU A 225 16.83 1.53 -14.10
C LEU A 225 17.20 2.72 -15.00
N SER A 226 18.40 2.70 -15.59
CA SER A 226 18.88 3.79 -16.46
C SER A 226 18.06 3.95 -17.74
N GLU A 227 17.61 2.83 -18.32
CA GLU A 227 16.78 2.84 -19.53
C GLU A 227 15.38 3.36 -19.21
N PHE A 228 14.78 2.89 -18.11
CA PHE A 228 13.50 3.40 -17.62
C PHE A 228 13.57 4.90 -17.36
N GLN A 229 14.57 5.38 -16.62
CA GLN A 229 14.74 6.81 -16.32
C GLN A 229 14.87 7.64 -17.60
N SER A 230 15.69 7.20 -18.56
CA SER A 230 15.84 7.85 -19.86
C SER A 230 14.52 7.89 -20.63
N ARG A 231 13.79 6.77 -20.67
CA ARG A 231 12.50 6.64 -21.34
C ARG A 231 11.46 7.58 -20.75
N ILE A 232 11.31 7.62 -19.42
CA ILE A 232 10.33 8.50 -18.78
C ILE A 232 10.68 9.97 -19.03
N ARG A 233 11.95 10.38 -18.96
CA ARG A 233 12.36 11.75 -19.30
C ARG A 233 11.99 12.13 -20.74
N GLN A 234 12.23 11.24 -21.69
CA GLN A 234 11.87 11.46 -23.10
C GLN A 234 10.35 11.58 -23.28
N LEU A 235 9.56 10.65 -22.71
CA LEU A 235 8.11 10.63 -22.86
C LEU A 235 7.46 11.86 -22.23
N THR A 236 7.89 12.23 -21.02
CA THR A 236 7.32 13.38 -20.29
C THR A 236 7.82 14.73 -20.79
N GLY A 237 8.98 14.77 -21.45
CA GLY A 237 9.52 15.97 -22.12
C GLY A 237 8.98 16.20 -23.54
N SER A 238 8.20 15.27 -24.08
CA SER A 238 7.66 15.34 -25.45
C SER A 238 6.13 15.31 -25.48
N ARG A 239 5.53 15.70 -26.60
CA ARG A 239 4.08 15.61 -26.78
C ARG A 239 3.67 14.14 -26.95
N ILE A 240 2.56 13.73 -26.34
CA ILE A 240 2.04 12.35 -26.47
C ILE A 240 1.90 11.91 -27.93
N SER A 241 1.57 12.82 -28.85
CA SER A 241 1.39 12.54 -30.28
C SER A 241 2.63 12.00 -31.00
N ILE A 242 3.83 12.15 -30.43
CA ILE A 242 5.12 11.73 -31.03
C ILE A 242 5.77 10.58 -30.27
N TRP A 243 5.09 9.95 -29.29
CA TRP A 243 5.65 8.85 -28.51
C TRP A 243 5.94 7.58 -29.32
N LEU A 244 5.32 7.44 -30.50
CA LEU A 244 5.49 6.29 -31.41
C LEU A 244 6.24 6.68 -32.70
N SER A 245 6.77 7.90 -32.78
CA SER A 245 7.49 8.46 -33.94
C SER A 245 8.99 8.38 -33.73
#